data_AF-A0AAW6CNQ3-F1
#
_entry.id   AF-A0AAW6CNQ3-F1
#
_cell.length_a   1.000
_cell.length_b   1.000
_cell.length_c   1.000
_cell.angle_alpha   90.00
_cell.angle_beta   90.00
_cell.angle_gamma   90.00
#
_symmetry.space_group_name_H-M   'P 1'
#
loop_
_entity.id
_entity.type
_entity.pdbx_description
1 polymer ?
#
loop_
_entity_poly.entity_id
_entity_poly.type
_entity_poly.pdbx_seq_one_letter_code
_entity_poly.pdbx_strand_id
1 'polypeptide(L)'
;MYFIYHLSTIVFGVFLIFFYLQKLLSRNSRSSAIVWVAYIIFGIGLMALNVVPVMPIVRTIYTWLGILVLCKVCYRSAPLNAVYVATVFCALALITELLCLKLLAIMGWEYLDVMSPGYERAIYILIAKVCQLALVIIAVPLMHREHSLLKLKSLLPLLACQIFSVYFCDEILRLTQNGGRKLSVESTIILIGILYLNIIIIVYAEVVKARQEERHNADLRQQQLELQLSYYDSLWKEQEQTRAMWHDMSKYLTAIKAVSVSGDKSSVEQVFLDAQDSLSKIGSVVDVGNPEVGAILQHYAQQANDLTVPLDLSVWVQLVKMFYDKEKMDKNIEKTTIKIQ
;
A
#
# COMPACT_ATOMS: atom_id res chain seq x y z
N MET A 1 -46.68 7.47 -11.07
CA MET A 1 -45.97 7.98 -9.87
C MET A 1 -45.11 6.92 -9.19
N TYR A 2 -45.59 5.70 -8.96
CA TYR A 2 -44.83 4.60 -8.34
C TYR A 2 -43.44 4.34 -8.96
N PHE A 3 -43.33 4.31 -10.29
CA PHE A 3 -42.07 4.13 -11.02
C PHE A 3 -41.03 5.23 -10.75
N ILE A 4 -41.48 6.48 -10.53
CA ILE A 4 -40.60 7.63 -10.29
C ILE A 4 -39.93 7.51 -8.91
N TYR A 5 -40.66 7.03 -7.89
CA TYR A 5 -40.09 6.79 -6.56
C TYR A 5 -39.08 5.63 -6.56
N HIS A 6 -39.35 4.55 -7.31
CA HIS A 6 -38.38 3.46 -7.48
C HIS A 6 -37.13 3.92 -8.21
N LEU A 7 -37.27 4.71 -9.27
CA LEU A 7 -36.12 5.28 -9.98
C LEU A 7 -35.28 6.18 -9.05
N SER A 8 -35.92 7.07 -8.28
CA SER A 8 -35.25 7.95 -7.33
C SER A 8 -34.47 7.18 -6.26
N THR A 9 -35.05 6.12 -5.70
CA THR A 9 -34.40 5.29 -4.68
C THR A 9 -33.22 4.49 -5.25
N ILE A 10 -33.29 4.04 -6.51
CA ILE A 10 -32.16 3.39 -7.19
C ILE A 10 -31.03 4.41 -7.42
N VAL A 11 -31.34 5.60 -7.93
CA VAL A 11 -30.35 6.67 -8.13
C VAL A 11 -29.65 7.02 -6.81
N PHE A 12 -30.42 7.14 -5.73
CA PHE A 12 -29.87 7.40 -4.40
C PHE A 12 -29.00 6.24 -3.90
N GLY A 13 -29.40 4.99 -4.14
CA GLY A 13 -28.60 3.81 -3.80
C GLY A 13 -27.26 3.76 -4.54
N VAL A 14 -27.26 4.06 -5.84
CA VAL A 14 -26.04 4.15 -6.66
C VAL A 14 -25.15 5.31 -6.18
N PHE A 15 -25.75 6.47 -5.87
CA PHE A 15 -25.04 7.61 -5.29
C PHE A 15 -24.38 7.26 -3.95
N LEU A 16 -25.06 6.51 -3.07
CA LEU A 16 -24.55 6.09 -1.77
C LEU A 16 -23.31 5.19 -1.94
N ILE A 17 -23.36 4.24 -2.88
CA ILE A 17 -22.20 3.38 -3.22
C ILE A 17 -21.05 4.23 -3.79
N PHE A 18 -21.35 5.17 -4.69
CA PHE A 18 -20.35 6.07 -5.25
C PHE A 18 -19.67 6.91 -4.17
N PHE A 19 -20.44 7.53 -3.27
CA PHE A 19 -19.95 8.32 -2.14
C PHE A 19 -19.08 7.48 -1.20
N TYR A 20 -19.52 6.27 -0.88
CA TYR A 20 -18.79 5.34 -0.02
C TYR A 20 -17.43 4.95 -0.63
N LEU A 21 -17.42 4.51 -1.90
CA LEU A 21 -16.19 4.09 -2.57
C LEU A 21 -15.24 5.26 -2.84
N GLN A 22 -15.75 6.44 -3.20
CA GLN A 22 -14.92 7.63 -3.43
C GLN A 22 -14.19 8.08 -2.17
N LYS A 23 -14.85 7.99 -0.99
CA LYS A 23 -14.18 8.35 0.26
C LYS A 23 -13.16 7.31 0.71
N LEU A 24 -13.35 6.04 0.36
CA LEU A 24 -12.52 4.97 0.91
C LEU A 24 -11.37 4.54 -0.01
N LEU A 25 -11.54 4.65 -1.32
CA LEU A 25 -10.59 4.14 -2.30
C LEU A 25 -10.07 5.26 -3.20
N SER A 26 -8.76 5.22 -3.48
CA SER A 26 -8.15 6.11 -4.46
C SER A 26 -8.67 5.78 -5.88
N ARG A 27 -9.06 6.81 -6.62
CA ARG A 27 -9.58 6.67 -7.98
C ARG A 27 -8.46 6.22 -8.93
N ASN A 28 -8.78 5.31 -9.84
CA ASN A 28 -7.85 4.93 -10.89
C ASN A 28 -7.68 6.11 -11.89
N SER A 29 -6.56 6.16 -12.62
CA SER A 29 -6.24 7.21 -13.61
C SER A 29 -7.12 7.14 -14.89
N ARG A 30 -8.28 6.48 -14.84
CA ARG A 30 -9.20 6.37 -15.96
C ARG A 30 -10.02 7.64 -16.15
N SER A 31 -10.45 7.89 -17.39
CA SER A 31 -11.35 9.00 -17.71
C SER A 31 -12.64 8.93 -16.91
N SER A 32 -13.11 10.07 -16.42
CA SER A 32 -14.36 10.20 -15.64
C SER A 32 -15.56 9.54 -16.32
N ALA A 33 -15.63 9.57 -17.65
CA ALA A 33 -16.69 8.96 -18.44
C ALA A 33 -16.84 7.44 -18.21
N ILE A 34 -15.74 6.69 -18.17
CA ILE A 34 -15.75 5.22 -17.95
C ILE A 34 -16.32 4.88 -16.57
N VAL A 35 -16.00 5.70 -15.56
CA VAL A 35 -16.50 5.53 -14.19
C VAL A 35 -18.02 5.69 -14.18
N TRP A 36 -18.54 6.77 -14.75
CA TRP A 36 -19.99 7.00 -14.82
C TRP A 36 -20.72 5.92 -15.61
N VAL A 37 -20.18 5.47 -16.74
CA VAL A 37 -20.75 4.36 -17.52
C VAL A 37 -20.84 3.08 -16.68
N ALA A 38 -19.80 2.74 -15.92
CA ALA A 38 -19.83 1.57 -15.05
C ALA A 38 -20.91 1.65 -13.96
N TYR A 39 -21.09 2.83 -13.33
CA TYR A 39 -22.16 3.05 -12.35
C TYR A 39 -23.56 3.02 -12.98
N ILE A 40 -23.72 3.53 -14.20
CA ILE A 40 -24.99 3.47 -14.94
C ILE A 40 -25.36 2.02 -15.25
N ILE A 41 -24.41 1.22 -15.77
CA ILE A 41 -24.64 -0.21 -16.05
C ILE A 41 -25.03 -0.96 -14.77
N PHE A 42 -24.31 -0.70 -13.68
CA PHE A 42 -24.64 -1.28 -12.38
C PHE A 42 -26.05 -0.89 -11.89
N GLY A 43 -26.43 0.38 -12.04
CA GLY A 43 -27.75 0.91 -11.70
C GLY A 43 -28.88 0.30 -12.53
N ILE A 44 -28.67 0.04 -13.83
CA ILE A 44 -29.64 -0.63 -14.70
C ILE A 44 -29.93 -2.05 -14.20
N GLY A 45 -28.90 -2.81 -13.80
CA GLY A 45 -29.12 -4.15 -13.26
C GLY A 45 -29.80 -4.14 -11.88
N LEU A 46 -29.51 -3.14 -11.02
CA LEU A 46 -30.27 -2.93 -9.78
C LEU A 46 -31.74 -2.63 -10.06
N MET A 47 -32.02 -1.85 -11.11
CA MET A 47 -33.38 -1.55 -11.51
C MET A 47 -34.14 -2.79 -11.96
N ALA A 48 -33.52 -3.63 -12.80
CA ALA A 48 -34.12 -4.90 -13.24
C ALA A 48 -34.47 -5.81 -12.04
N LEU A 49 -33.56 -5.90 -11.06
CA LEU A 49 -33.77 -6.72 -9.85
C LEU A 49 -34.80 -6.14 -8.87
N ASN A 50 -35.09 -4.84 -8.92
CA ASN A 50 -36.16 -4.23 -8.11
C ASN A 50 -37.54 -4.34 -8.75
N VAL A 51 -37.61 -4.43 -10.08
CA VAL A 51 -38.88 -4.62 -10.83
C VAL A 51 -39.40 -6.06 -10.65
N VAL A 52 -38.50 -7.04 -10.64
CA VAL A 52 -38.86 -8.43 -10.33
C VAL A 52 -38.91 -8.60 -8.80
N PRO A 53 -39.94 -9.23 -8.23
CA PRO A 53 -39.97 -9.55 -6.80
C PRO A 53 -38.98 -10.69 -6.51
N VAL A 54 -37.69 -10.34 -6.42
CA VAL A 54 -36.61 -11.28 -6.08
C VAL A 54 -36.36 -11.26 -4.58
N MET A 55 -35.97 -12.41 -4.02
CA MET A 55 -35.58 -12.53 -2.62
C MET A 55 -34.50 -11.49 -2.26
N PRO A 56 -34.58 -10.81 -1.10
CA PRO A 56 -33.61 -9.79 -0.69
C PRO A 56 -32.14 -10.25 -0.75
N ILE A 57 -31.88 -11.54 -0.53
CA ILE A 57 -30.56 -12.18 -0.65
C ILE A 57 -29.96 -11.98 -2.05
N VAL A 58 -30.74 -12.18 -3.11
CA VAL A 58 -30.25 -12.06 -4.49
C VAL A 58 -29.86 -10.61 -4.78
N ARG A 59 -30.63 -9.65 -4.26
CA ARG A 59 -30.29 -8.23 -4.35
C ARG A 59 -28.98 -7.92 -3.63
N THR A 60 -28.78 -8.46 -2.43
CA THR A 60 -27.53 -8.29 -1.67
C THR A 60 -26.33 -8.90 -2.39
N ILE A 61 -26.47 -10.10 -2.96
CA ILE A 61 -25.41 -10.76 -3.74
C ILE A 61 -25.06 -9.93 -4.98
N TYR A 62 -26.07 -9.43 -5.70
CA TYR A 62 -25.84 -8.55 -6.85
C TYR A 62 -25.10 -7.26 -6.44
N THR A 63 -25.51 -6.62 -5.34
CA THR A 63 -24.81 -5.42 -4.84
C THR A 63 -23.37 -5.72 -4.45
N TRP A 64 -23.12 -6.88 -3.82
CA TRP A 64 -21.78 -7.29 -3.43
C TRP A 64 -20.88 -7.52 -4.64
N LEU A 65 -21.34 -8.31 -5.62
CA LEU A 65 -20.62 -8.56 -6.87
C LEU A 65 -20.40 -7.26 -7.66
N GLY A 66 -21.41 -6.39 -7.73
CA GLY A 66 -21.31 -5.12 -8.42
C GLY A 66 -20.28 -4.18 -7.79
N ILE A 67 -20.21 -4.11 -6.46
CA ILE A 67 -19.17 -3.34 -5.77
C ILE A 67 -17.78 -3.91 -6.07
N LEU A 68 -17.60 -5.23 -6.12
CA LEU A 68 -16.31 -5.83 -6.51
C LEU A 68 -15.88 -5.44 -7.93
N VAL A 69 -16.81 -5.49 -8.88
CA VAL A 69 -16.55 -5.07 -10.27
C VAL A 69 -16.21 -3.57 -10.32
N LEU A 70 -16.97 -2.72 -9.62
CA LEU A 70 -16.70 -1.29 -9.54
C LEU A 70 -15.34 -0.99 -8.90
N CYS A 71 -14.97 -1.69 -7.83
CA CYS A 71 -13.66 -1.58 -7.19
C CYS A 71 -12.51 -1.95 -8.13
N LYS A 72 -12.70 -2.94 -9.01
CA LYS A 72 -11.70 -3.35 -10.01
C LYS A 72 -11.61 -2.39 -11.19
N VAL A 73 -12.74 -1.86 -11.66
CA VAL A 73 -12.81 -1.02 -12.86
C VAL A 73 -12.48 0.46 -12.55
N CYS A 74 -13.03 1.00 -11.46
CA CYS A 74 -13.03 2.44 -11.17
C CYS A 74 -11.95 2.86 -10.16
N TYR A 75 -11.47 1.95 -9.32
CA TYR A 75 -10.59 2.27 -8.18
C TYR A 75 -9.29 1.46 -8.21
N ARG A 76 -8.24 2.00 -7.58
CA ARG A 76 -6.98 1.27 -7.38
C ARG A 76 -7.06 0.56 -6.04
N SER A 77 -7.48 -0.70 -6.05
CA SER A 77 -7.66 -1.50 -4.83
C SER A 77 -7.09 -2.91 -4.98
N ALA A 78 -6.49 -3.44 -3.91
CA ALA A 78 -6.15 -4.86 -3.84
C ALA A 78 -7.45 -5.69 -3.74
N PRO A 79 -7.51 -6.89 -4.34
CA PRO A 79 -8.76 -7.66 -4.41
C PRO A 79 -9.34 -7.99 -3.03
N LEU A 80 -8.49 -8.24 -2.04
CA LEU A 80 -8.91 -8.51 -0.66
C LEU A 80 -9.52 -7.28 0.02
N ASN A 81 -8.95 -6.10 -0.23
CA ASN A 81 -9.51 -4.86 0.29
C ASN A 81 -10.87 -4.58 -0.36
N ALA A 82 -11.01 -4.80 -1.69
CA ALA A 82 -12.29 -4.68 -2.37
C ALA A 82 -13.37 -5.60 -1.76
N VAL A 83 -13.02 -6.84 -1.41
CA VAL A 83 -13.92 -7.78 -0.72
C VAL A 83 -14.31 -7.30 0.68
N TYR A 84 -13.38 -6.74 1.45
CA TYR A 84 -13.69 -6.17 2.76
C TYR A 84 -14.64 -4.99 2.66
N VAL A 85 -14.35 -4.05 1.76
CA VAL A 85 -15.17 -2.86 1.52
C VAL A 85 -16.58 -3.22 1.05
N ALA A 86 -16.70 -4.18 0.13
CA ALA A 86 -18.00 -4.67 -0.34
C ALA A 86 -18.82 -5.33 0.79
N THR A 87 -18.16 -6.16 1.60
CA THR A 87 -18.84 -6.90 2.69
C THR A 87 -19.30 -5.95 3.80
N VAL A 88 -18.47 -4.99 4.23
CA VAL A 88 -18.85 -3.97 5.22
C VAL A 88 -20.04 -3.15 4.74
N PHE A 89 -20.03 -2.72 3.48
CA PHE A 89 -21.16 -1.98 2.92
C PHE A 89 -22.46 -2.79 2.96
N CYS A 90 -22.41 -4.06 2.54
CA CYS A 90 -23.59 -4.93 2.53
C CYS A 90 -24.10 -5.23 3.94
N ALA A 91 -23.20 -5.44 4.91
CA ALA A 91 -23.57 -5.66 6.32
C ALA A 91 -24.28 -4.43 6.89
N LEU A 92 -23.71 -3.23 6.71
CA LEU A 92 -24.34 -1.97 7.15
C LEU A 92 -25.69 -1.73 6.46
N ALA A 93 -25.80 -2.04 5.16
CA ALA A 93 -27.04 -1.91 4.41
C ALA A 93 -28.16 -2.82 4.98
N LEU A 94 -27.85 -4.10 5.23
CA LEU A 94 -28.82 -5.06 5.78
C LEU A 94 -29.26 -4.71 7.20
N ILE A 95 -28.30 -4.38 8.08
CA ILE A 95 -28.62 -3.98 9.45
C ILE A 95 -29.52 -2.75 9.46
N THR A 96 -29.23 -1.76 8.61
CA THR A 96 -30.06 -0.56 8.51
C THR A 96 -31.46 -0.88 7.97
N GLU A 97 -31.57 -1.70 6.92
CA GLU A 97 -32.88 -2.10 6.36
C GLU A 97 -33.75 -2.80 7.42
N LEU A 98 -33.16 -3.66 8.26
CA LEU A 98 -33.86 -4.36 9.36
C LEU A 98 -34.22 -3.44 10.52
N LEU A 99 -33.33 -2.52 10.91
CA LEU A 99 -33.63 -1.53 11.97
C LEU A 99 -34.73 -0.55 11.54
N CYS A 100 -34.74 -0.11 10.29
CA CYS A 100 -35.81 0.75 9.78
C CYS A 100 -37.14 0.01 9.69
N LEU A 101 -37.13 -1.28 9.32
CA LEU A 101 -38.33 -2.12 9.32
C LEU A 101 -38.93 -2.24 10.73
N LYS A 102 -38.08 -2.41 11.75
CA LYS A 102 -38.47 -2.41 13.16
C LYS A 102 -39.08 -1.09 13.61
N LEU A 103 -38.41 0.01 13.25
CA LEU A 103 -38.83 1.34 13.65
C LEU A 103 -40.23 1.66 13.11
N LEU A 104 -40.51 1.29 11.86
CA LEU A 104 -41.85 1.42 11.28
C LEU A 104 -42.88 0.50 11.93
N ALA A 105 -42.50 -0.73 12.29
CA ALA A 105 -43.39 -1.64 13.02
C ALA A 105 -43.80 -1.07 14.40
N ILE A 106 -42.91 -0.35 15.09
CA ILE A 106 -43.23 0.36 16.34
C ILE A 106 -44.19 1.52 16.09
N MET A 107 -44.06 2.20 14.95
CA MET A 107 -44.96 3.29 14.53
C MET A 107 -46.33 2.79 14.03
N GLY A 108 -46.61 1.48 14.14
CA GLY A 108 -47.90 0.88 13.83
C GLY A 108 -48.08 0.40 12.39
N TRP A 109 -47.01 0.40 11.58
CA TRP A 109 -47.08 -0.06 10.19
C TRP A 109 -46.90 -1.58 10.14
N GLU A 110 -47.84 -2.31 9.54
CA GLU A 110 -47.72 -3.77 9.43
C GLU A 110 -46.70 -4.16 8.35
N TYR A 111 -46.01 -5.28 8.58
CA TYR A 111 -44.98 -5.80 7.67
C TYR A 111 -45.52 -6.05 6.25
N LEU A 112 -46.76 -6.53 6.16
CA LEU A 112 -47.41 -6.85 4.88
C LEU A 112 -47.68 -5.58 4.06
N ASP A 113 -48.08 -4.49 4.73
CA ASP A 113 -48.36 -3.22 4.06
C ASP A 113 -47.08 -2.56 3.54
N VAL A 114 -45.98 -2.64 4.31
CA VAL A 114 -44.65 -2.16 3.90
C VAL A 114 -44.07 -2.97 2.73
N MET A 115 -44.38 -4.26 2.65
CA MET A 115 -43.89 -5.13 1.57
C MET A 115 -44.79 -5.09 0.32
N SER A 116 -46.03 -4.63 0.47
CA SER A 116 -46.96 -4.43 -0.64
C SER A 116 -46.45 -3.35 -1.62
N PRO A 117 -46.74 -3.48 -2.93
CA PRO A 117 -46.40 -2.45 -3.89
C PRO A 117 -47.29 -1.21 -3.70
N GLY A 118 -46.85 -0.26 -2.88
CA GLY A 118 -47.56 0.99 -2.59
C GLY A 118 -46.64 2.17 -2.24
N TYR A 119 -47.23 3.30 -1.85
CA TYR A 119 -46.49 4.49 -1.38
C TYR A 119 -45.73 4.22 -0.08
N GLU A 120 -46.24 3.32 0.76
CA GLU A 120 -45.67 2.94 2.04
C GLU A 120 -44.29 2.31 1.90
N ARG A 121 -44.14 1.39 0.93
CA ARG A 121 -42.84 0.81 0.57
C ARG A 121 -41.85 1.86 0.09
N ALA A 122 -42.30 2.86 -0.68
CA ALA A 122 -41.43 3.92 -1.17
C ALA A 122 -40.91 4.81 -0.03
N ILE A 123 -41.79 5.20 0.90
CA ILE A 123 -41.42 5.97 2.10
C ILE A 123 -40.43 5.17 2.96
N TYR A 124 -40.67 3.88 3.19
CA TYR A 124 -39.77 2.99 3.90
C TYR A 124 -38.37 2.95 3.28
N ILE A 125 -38.27 2.69 1.96
CA ILE A 125 -36.97 2.59 1.28
C ILE A 125 -36.23 3.92 1.40
N LEU A 126 -36.92 5.05 1.27
CA LEU A 126 -36.32 6.38 1.37
C LEU A 126 -35.75 6.61 2.78
N ILE A 127 -36.51 6.31 3.83
CA ILE A 127 -36.05 6.39 5.23
C ILE A 127 -34.85 5.47 5.46
N ALA A 128 -34.93 4.22 5.00
CA ALA A 128 -33.84 3.25 5.15
C ALA A 128 -32.54 3.72 4.49
N LYS A 129 -32.63 4.35 3.31
CA LYS A 129 -31.44 4.86 2.61
C LYS A 129 -30.88 6.13 3.26
N VAL A 130 -31.71 7.00 3.82
CA VAL A 130 -31.25 8.16 4.61
C VAL A 130 -30.53 7.69 5.88
N CYS A 131 -31.10 6.73 6.60
CA CYS A 131 -30.44 6.10 7.75
C CYS A 131 -29.12 5.43 7.34
N GLN A 132 -29.08 4.77 6.18
CA GLN A 132 -27.89 4.10 5.67
C GLN A 132 -26.79 5.12 5.36
N LEU A 133 -27.16 6.27 4.77
CA LEU A 133 -26.22 7.37 4.52
C LEU A 133 -25.63 7.90 5.83
N ALA A 134 -26.46 8.14 6.86
CA ALA A 134 -25.99 8.61 8.16
C ALA A 134 -25.00 7.62 8.79
N LEU A 135 -25.30 6.32 8.75
CA LEU A 135 -24.42 5.28 9.27
C LEU A 135 -23.11 5.19 8.48
N VAL A 136 -23.16 5.32 7.16
CA VAL A 136 -21.97 5.36 6.30
C VAL A 136 -21.12 6.61 6.59
N ILE A 137 -21.73 7.78 6.83
CA ILE A 137 -21.00 9.00 7.20
C ILE A 137 -20.26 8.82 8.53
N ILE A 138 -20.79 8.05 9.47
CA ILE A 138 -20.11 7.72 10.73
C ILE A 138 -19.03 6.66 10.52
N ALA A 139 -19.30 5.64 9.71
CA ALA A 139 -18.37 4.53 9.48
C ALA A 139 -17.14 4.93 8.64
N VAL A 140 -17.30 5.82 7.66
CA VAL A 140 -16.23 6.16 6.72
C VAL A 140 -15.03 6.88 7.36
N PRO A 141 -15.19 7.92 8.21
CA PRO A 141 -14.08 8.54 8.93
C PRO A 141 -13.30 7.57 9.80
N LEU A 142 -13.98 6.56 10.36
CA LEU A 142 -13.30 5.48 11.07
C LEU A 142 -12.36 4.74 10.12
N MET A 143 -12.80 4.45 8.89
CA MET A 143 -12.03 3.67 7.93
C MET A 143 -10.96 4.43 7.11
N HIS A 144 -10.88 5.76 7.22
CA HIS A 144 -10.15 6.62 6.27
C HIS A 144 -8.69 6.92 6.66
N ARG A 145 -8.14 6.33 7.72
CA ARG A 145 -6.73 6.58 8.06
C ARG A 145 -5.80 5.84 7.09
N GLU A 146 -4.80 6.56 6.60
CA GLU A 146 -4.17 6.37 5.29
C GLU A 146 -3.55 4.99 4.97
N HIS A 147 -3.64 4.67 3.67
CA HIS A 147 -2.67 3.98 2.79
C HIS A 147 -1.90 2.72 3.17
N SER A 148 -2.08 2.09 4.34
CA SER A 148 -1.48 0.77 4.57
C SER A 148 -2.39 -0.36 4.10
N LEU A 149 -1.91 -1.12 3.10
CA LEU A 149 -2.50 -2.40 2.70
C LEU A 149 -2.43 -3.34 3.90
N LEU A 150 -3.58 -3.61 4.52
CA LEU A 150 -3.71 -4.63 5.55
C LEU A 150 -3.08 -5.95 5.09
N LYS A 151 -2.17 -6.51 5.88
CA LYS A 151 -1.65 -7.87 5.63
C LYS A 151 -2.82 -8.86 5.65
N LEU A 152 -2.87 -9.75 4.66
CA LEU A 152 -3.91 -10.79 4.45
C LEU A 152 -4.30 -11.53 5.75
N LYS A 153 -3.34 -11.82 6.62
CA LYS A 153 -3.58 -12.54 7.88
C LYS A 153 -4.46 -11.77 8.88
N SER A 154 -4.41 -10.44 8.87
CA SER A 154 -5.22 -9.60 9.78
C SER A 154 -6.62 -9.32 9.25
N LEU A 155 -6.83 -9.48 7.93
CA LEU A 155 -8.11 -9.22 7.27
C LEU A 155 -9.07 -10.42 7.34
N LEU A 156 -8.54 -11.63 7.49
CA LEU A 156 -9.30 -12.87 7.51
C LEU A 156 -10.33 -12.96 8.66
N PRO A 157 -9.94 -12.71 9.94
CA PRO A 157 -10.91 -12.72 11.04
C PRO A 157 -11.96 -11.63 10.91
N LEU A 158 -11.56 -10.49 10.33
CA LEU A 158 -12.41 -9.32 10.09
C LEU A 158 -13.52 -9.63 9.08
N LEU A 159 -13.15 -10.24 7.95
CA LEU A 159 -14.07 -10.72 6.94
C LEU A 159 -15.01 -11.80 7.47
N ALA A 160 -14.48 -12.77 8.23
CA ALA A 160 -15.30 -13.82 8.81
C ALA A 160 -16.42 -13.25 9.68
N CYS A 161 -16.11 -12.28 10.55
CA CYS A 161 -17.13 -11.66 11.40
C CYS A 161 -18.19 -10.90 10.59
N GLN A 162 -17.79 -10.17 9.55
CA GLN A 162 -18.73 -9.48 8.65
C GLN A 162 -19.67 -10.45 7.92
N ILE A 163 -19.15 -11.60 7.48
CA ILE A 163 -19.95 -12.66 6.84
C ILE A 163 -20.95 -13.25 7.84
N PHE A 164 -20.53 -13.52 9.09
CA PHE A 164 -21.45 -13.98 10.13
C PHE A 164 -22.55 -12.95 10.42
N SER A 165 -22.21 -11.66 10.47
CA SER A 165 -23.19 -10.58 10.63
C SER A 165 -24.25 -10.60 9.53
N VAL A 166 -23.84 -10.75 8.27
CA VAL A 166 -24.76 -10.86 7.12
C VAL A 166 -25.64 -12.10 7.25
N TYR A 167 -25.06 -13.25 7.62
CA TYR A 167 -25.79 -14.50 7.82
C TYR A 167 -26.86 -14.39 8.93
N PHE A 168 -26.53 -13.80 10.08
CA PHE A 168 -27.50 -13.61 11.17
C PHE A 168 -28.62 -12.64 10.78
N CYS A 169 -28.32 -11.57 10.05
CA CYS A 169 -29.33 -10.64 9.55
C CYS A 169 -30.31 -11.35 8.59
N ASP A 170 -29.77 -12.19 7.70
CA ASP A 170 -30.52 -12.97 6.75
C ASP A 170 -31.42 -14.01 7.44
N GLU A 171 -30.91 -14.67 8.47
CA GLU A 171 -31.70 -15.64 9.25
C GLU A 171 -32.86 -14.98 10.01
N ILE A 172 -32.63 -13.80 10.62
CA ILE A 172 -33.69 -13.01 11.25
C ILE A 172 -34.76 -12.60 10.23
N LEU A 173 -34.35 -12.26 9.00
CA LEU A 173 -35.27 -11.92 7.92
C LEU A 173 -36.12 -13.13 7.49
N ARG A 174 -35.51 -14.31 7.32
CA ARG A 174 -36.23 -15.56 6.99
C ARG A 174 -37.25 -15.96 8.05
N LEU A 175 -36.87 -15.87 9.34
CA LEU A 175 -37.77 -16.18 10.46
C LEU A 175 -38.99 -15.24 10.49
N THR A 176 -38.79 -13.98 10.11
CA THR A 176 -39.88 -12.99 10.01
C THR A 176 -40.82 -13.31 8.84
N GLN A 177 -40.28 -13.74 7.70
CA GLN A 177 -41.04 -14.08 6.50
C GLN A 177 -41.87 -15.36 6.65
N ASN A 178 -41.27 -16.43 7.17
CA ASN A 178 -41.90 -17.75 7.22
C ASN A 178 -42.82 -17.94 8.44
N GLY A 179 -42.53 -17.25 9.54
CA GLY A 179 -43.23 -17.47 10.81
C GLY A 179 -44.43 -16.55 11.05
N GLY A 180 -44.65 -15.52 10.23
CA GLY A 180 -45.64 -14.47 10.48
C GLY A 180 -45.47 -13.72 11.81
N ARG A 181 -44.39 -13.99 12.54
CA ARG A 181 -44.11 -13.41 13.85
C ARG A 181 -43.66 -11.98 13.66
N LYS A 182 -44.36 -11.07 14.34
CA LYS A 182 -43.85 -9.71 14.54
C LYS A 182 -42.43 -9.83 15.10
N LEU A 183 -41.54 -9.11 14.45
CA LEU A 183 -40.14 -8.99 14.78
C LEU A 183 -40.02 -8.69 16.29
N SER A 184 -39.61 -9.67 17.11
CA SER A 184 -39.63 -9.60 18.59
C SER A 184 -38.66 -8.56 19.17
N VAL A 185 -38.89 -8.10 20.40
CA VAL A 185 -37.94 -7.21 21.10
C VAL A 185 -36.54 -7.83 21.20
N GLU A 186 -36.47 -9.14 21.41
CA GLU A 186 -35.22 -9.92 21.46
C GLU A 186 -34.41 -9.81 20.16
N SER A 187 -35.04 -9.96 18.99
CA SER A 187 -34.36 -9.80 17.70
C SER A 187 -33.87 -8.37 17.45
N THR A 188 -34.52 -7.36 18.03
CA THR A 188 -34.04 -5.97 17.97
C THR A 188 -32.77 -5.79 18.80
N ILE A 189 -32.70 -6.37 20.01
CA ILE A 189 -31.51 -6.34 20.86
C ILE A 189 -30.34 -7.03 20.15
N ILE A 190 -30.60 -8.17 19.49
CA ILE A 190 -29.58 -8.88 18.69
C ILE A 190 -29.09 -8.00 17.52
N LEU A 191 -29.98 -7.33 16.78
CA LEU A 191 -29.59 -6.45 15.67
C LEU A 191 -28.75 -5.25 16.14
N ILE A 192 -29.11 -4.63 17.27
CA ILE A 192 -28.32 -3.54 17.86
C ILE A 192 -26.96 -4.07 18.34
N GLY A 193 -26.91 -5.26 18.94
CA GLY A 193 -25.68 -5.92 19.34
C GLY A 193 -24.77 -6.23 18.15
N ILE A 194 -25.32 -6.74 17.05
CA ILE A 194 -24.60 -6.98 15.80
C ILE A 194 -24.07 -5.65 15.24
N LEU A 195 -24.87 -4.58 15.21
CA LEU A 195 -24.42 -3.27 14.76
C LEU A 195 -23.26 -2.74 15.61
N TYR A 196 -23.37 -2.86 16.93
CA TYR A 196 -22.33 -2.47 17.87
C TYR A 196 -21.04 -3.26 17.62
N LEU A 197 -21.13 -4.58 17.48
CA LEU A 197 -19.97 -5.41 17.14
C LEU A 197 -19.34 -5.00 15.82
N ASN A 198 -20.14 -4.72 14.79
CA ASN A 198 -19.63 -4.24 13.50
C ASN A 198 -18.85 -2.93 13.64
N ILE A 199 -19.35 -1.97 14.43
CA ILE A 199 -18.65 -0.71 14.68
C ILE A 199 -17.34 -0.96 15.45
N ILE A 200 -17.38 -1.75 16.53
CA ILE A 200 -16.19 -2.09 17.32
C ILE A 200 -15.14 -2.77 16.45
N ILE A 201 -15.56 -3.65 15.55
CA ILE A 201 -14.69 -4.39 14.65
C ILE A 201 -14.06 -3.49 13.60
N ILE A 202 -14.82 -2.52 13.06
CA ILE A 202 -14.27 -1.48 12.17
C ILE A 202 -13.22 -0.66 12.91
N VAL A 203 -13.50 -0.21 14.14
CA VAL A 203 -12.53 0.53 14.98
C VAL A 203 -11.29 -0.31 15.29
N TYR A 204 -11.48 -1.59 15.62
CA TYR A 204 -10.37 -2.50 15.89
C TYR A 204 -9.48 -2.70 14.66
N ALA A 205 -10.08 -2.85 13.47
CA ALA A 205 -9.33 -2.96 12.22
C ALA A 205 -8.39 -1.78 12.01
N GLU A 206 -8.85 -0.57 12.34
CA GLU A 206 -8.08 0.67 12.22
C GLU A 206 -6.93 0.73 13.21
N VAL A 207 -7.15 0.31 14.46
CA VAL A 207 -6.08 0.21 15.46
C VAL A 207 -5.01 -0.78 14.99
N VAL A 208 -5.41 -1.90 14.38
CA VAL A 208 -4.47 -2.89 13.86
C VAL A 208 -3.73 -2.36 12.64
N LYS A 209 -4.38 -1.62 11.74
CA LYS A 209 -3.72 -0.92 10.61
C LYS A 209 -2.64 0.03 11.11
N ALA A 210 -3.00 0.93 12.03
CA ALA A 210 -2.08 1.93 12.58
C ALA A 210 -0.85 1.26 13.21
N ARG A 211 -1.05 0.19 13.99
CA ARG A 211 0.07 -0.58 14.58
C ARG A 211 0.93 -1.28 13.54
N GLN A 212 0.34 -1.78 12.45
CA GLN A 212 1.11 -2.44 11.39
C GLN A 212 1.98 -1.44 10.64
N GLU A 213 1.47 -0.25 10.36
CA GLU A 213 2.21 0.83 9.73
C GLU A 213 3.35 1.34 10.60
N GLU A 214 3.10 1.56 11.89
CA GLU A 214 4.14 1.93 12.86
C GLU A 214 5.27 0.90 12.92
N ARG A 215 4.92 -0.40 12.96
CA ARG A 215 5.91 -1.49 12.93
C ARG A 215 6.70 -1.50 11.64
N HIS A 216 6.03 -1.37 10.49
CA HIS A 216 6.71 -1.35 9.20
C HIS A 216 7.70 -0.18 9.10
N ASN A 217 7.29 1.01 9.55
CA ASN A 217 8.16 2.18 9.59
C ASN A 217 9.28 2.04 10.63
N ALA A 218 9.08 1.27 11.70
CA ALA A 218 10.15 0.94 12.66
C ALA A 218 11.19 0.00 12.04
N ASP A 219 10.75 -1.05 11.35
CA ASP A 219 11.62 -2.00 10.65
C ASP A 219 12.47 -1.28 9.58
N LEU A 220 11.85 -0.40 8.78
CA LEU A 220 12.55 0.41 7.78
C LEU A 220 13.60 1.34 8.42
N ARG A 221 13.27 1.98 9.55
CA ARG A 221 14.23 2.81 10.29
C ARG A 221 15.39 1.99 10.83
N GLN A 222 15.15 0.77 11.30
CA GLN A 222 16.20 -0.11 11.77
C GLN A 222 17.12 -0.53 10.60
N GLN A 223 16.56 -0.89 9.45
CA GLN A 223 17.36 -1.20 8.26
C GLN A 223 18.23 -0.01 7.81
N GLN A 224 17.68 1.20 7.84
CA GLN A 224 18.44 2.43 7.54
C GLN A 224 19.58 2.66 8.55
N LEU A 225 19.33 2.39 9.84
CA LEU A 225 20.35 2.50 10.88
C LEU A 225 21.48 1.48 10.68
N GLU A 226 21.14 0.21 10.40
CA GLU A 226 22.13 -0.84 10.13
C GLU A 226 23.01 -0.49 8.93
N LEU A 227 22.42 0.03 7.85
CA LEU A 227 23.17 0.53 6.70
C LEU A 227 24.12 1.67 7.09
N GLN A 228 23.66 2.66 7.86
CA GLN A 228 24.50 3.77 8.32
C GLN A 228 25.68 3.27 9.16
N LEU A 229 25.44 2.34 10.08
CA LEU A 229 26.51 1.77 10.91
C LEU A 229 27.55 1.03 10.06
N SER A 230 27.11 0.23 9.09
CA SER A 230 28.02 -0.49 8.17
C SER A 230 28.87 0.46 7.32
N TYR A 231 28.30 1.60 6.93
CA TYR A 231 29.02 2.64 6.19
C TYR A 231 30.09 3.31 7.08
N TYR A 232 29.76 3.66 8.32
CA TYR A 232 30.74 4.23 9.25
C TYR A 232 31.87 3.26 9.60
N ASP A 233 31.59 1.96 9.74
CA ASP A 233 32.61 0.93 9.95
C ASP A 233 33.58 0.83 8.75
N SER A 234 33.03 0.90 7.54
CA SER A 234 33.84 0.89 6.31
C SER A 234 34.73 2.14 6.21
N LEU A 235 34.19 3.32 6.49
CA LEU A 235 34.97 4.56 6.56
C LEU A 235 36.07 4.51 7.61
N TRP A 236 35.78 3.94 8.78
CA TRP A 236 36.78 3.81 9.85
C TRP A 236 37.94 2.90 9.42
N LYS A 237 37.64 1.78 8.77
CA LYS A 237 38.65 0.87 8.21
C LYS A 237 39.52 1.55 7.15
N GLU A 238 38.91 2.31 6.25
CA GLU A 238 39.62 3.08 5.22
C GLU A 238 40.52 4.16 5.83
N GLN A 239 40.04 4.84 6.89
CA GLN A 239 40.81 5.84 7.62
C GLN A 239 42.03 5.21 8.31
N GLU A 240 41.87 4.05 8.94
CA GLU A 240 42.98 3.36 9.59
C GLU A 240 44.00 2.84 8.58
N GLN A 241 43.55 2.34 7.41
CA GLN A 241 44.43 2.02 6.30
C GLN A 241 45.22 3.24 5.80
N THR A 242 44.55 4.38 5.64
CA THR A 242 45.19 5.65 5.24
C THR A 242 46.21 6.12 6.28
N ARG A 243 45.90 5.97 7.57
CA ARG A 243 46.80 6.33 8.67
C ARG A 243 48.02 5.41 8.75
N ALA A 244 47.84 4.10 8.56
CA ALA A 244 48.94 3.14 8.46
C ALA A 244 49.84 3.48 7.26
N MET A 245 49.24 3.77 6.10
CA MET A 245 49.97 4.22 4.91
C MET A 245 50.78 5.50 5.18
N TRP A 246 50.18 6.49 5.85
CA TRP A 246 50.88 7.73 6.19
C TRP A 246 52.03 7.50 7.18
N HIS A 247 51.86 6.60 8.15
CA HIS A 247 52.91 6.20 9.07
C HIS A 247 54.09 5.56 8.34
N ASP A 248 53.83 4.64 7.41
CA ASP A 248 54.87 3.99 6.61
C ASP A 248 55.59 5.00 5.70
N MET A 249 54.86 5.91 5.04
CA MET A 249 55.45 7.02 4.28
C MET A 249 56.36 7.90 5.15
N SER A 250 55.91 8.28 6.36
CA SER A 250 56.69 9.09 7.28
C SER A 250 57.98 8.37 7.73
N LYS A 251 57.91 7.06 7.94
CA LYS A 251 59.07 6.21 8.26
C LYS A 251 60.08 6.18 7.12
N TYR A 252 59.64 6.00 5.88
CA TYR A 252 60.50 6.07 4.69
C TYR A 252 61.16 7.45 4.55
N LEU A 253 60.40 8.54 4.68
CA LEU A 253 60.95 9.91 4.61
C LEU A 253 61.99 10.18 5.71
N THR A 254 61.75 9.67 6.93
CA THR A 254 62.69 9.79 8.05
C THR A 254 63.96 9.00 7.79
N ALA A 255 63.84 7.78 7.27
CA ALA A 255 64.99 6.96 6.87
C ALA A 255 65.82 7.64 5.78
N ILE A 256 65.19 8.15 4.72
CA ILE A 256 65.85 8.91 3.66
C ILE A 256 66.58 10.14 4.24
N LYS A 257 65.93 10.89 5.13
CA LYS A 257 66.55 12.04 5.80
C LYS A 257 67.76 11.63 6.63
N ALA A 258 67.68 10.55 7.40
CA ALA A 258 68.80 10.06 8.21
C ALA A 258 70.01 9.66 7.35
N VAL A 259 69.79 8.94 6.24
CA VAL A 259 70.89 8.54 5.34
C VAL A 259 71.45 9.76 4.58
N SER A 260 70.61 10.74 4.22
CA SER A 260 71.08 11.99 3.58
C SER A 260 72.02 12.83 4.47
N VAL A 261 71.85 12.78 5.79
CA VAL A 261 72.71 13.47 6.77
C VAL A 261 74.04 12.74 6.99
N SER A 262 74.07 11.41 6.79
CA SER A 262 75.29 10.59 6.94
C SER A 262 76.30 10.71 5.78
N GLY A 263 75.93 11.36 4.67
CA GLY A 263 76.85 11.68 3.56
C GLY A 263 77.18 10.52 2.61
N ASP A 264 76.57 9.34 2.80
CA ASP A 264 76.84 8.14 2.00
C ASP A 264 75.86 8.02 0.82
N LYS A 265 76.27 8.50 -0.36
CA LYS A 265 75.43 8.58 -1.57
C LYS A 265 74.89 7.22 -2.04
N SER A 266 75.63 6.14 -1.82
CA SER A 266 75.26 4.79 -2.29
C SER A 266 74.11 4.19 -1.47
N SER A 267 74.09 4.47 -0.17
CA SER A 267 73.06 4.03 0.77
C SER A 267 71.73 4.80 0.62
N VAL A 268 71.79 6.08 0.18
CA VAL A 268 70.58 6.90 -0.07
C VAL A 268 69.78 6.37 -1.26
N GLU A 269 70.48 5.95 -2.32
CA GLU A 269 69.86 5.51 -3.57
C GLU A 269 69.10 4.18 -3.40
N GLN A 270 69.61 3.26 -2.56
CA GLN A 270 68.92 2.01 -2.23
C GLN A 270 67.65 2.24 -1.38
N VAL A 271 67.72 3.07 -0.34
CA VAL A 271 66.55 3.36 0.50
C VAL A 271 65.46 4.10 -0.28
N PHE A 272 65.86 4.94 -1.25
CA PHE A 272 64.94 5.64 -2.14
C PHE A 272 64.25 4.68 -3.13
N LEU A 273 64.98 3.71 -3.69
CA LEU A 273 64.42 2.67 -4.57
C LEU A 273 63.44 1.74 -3.84
N ASP A 274 63.75 1.32 -2.60
CA ASP A 274 62.85 0.49 -1.79
C ASP A 274 61.57 1.22 -1.39
N ALA A 275 61.67 2.52 -1.08
CA ALA A 275 60.52 3.37 -0.81
C ALA A 275 59.65 3.56 -2.08
N GLN A 276 60.28 3.73 -3.25
CA GLN A 276 59.58 3.86 -4.53
C GLN A 276 58.88 2.56 -4.93
N ASP A 277 59.51 1.40 -4.77
CA ASP A 277 58.89 0.10 -5.05
C ASP A 277 57.68 -0.16 -4.14
N SER A 278 57.80 0.16 -2.84
CA SER A 278 56.70 0.02 -1.88
C SER A 278 55.52 0.96 -2.15
N LEU A 279 55.79 2.21 -2.58
CA LEU A 279 54.75 3.18 -2.99
C LEU A 279 54.10 2.81 -4.32
N SER A 280 54.83 2.21 -5.27
CA SER A 280 54.30 1.79 -6.57
C SER A 280 53.24 0.68 -6.45
N LYS A 281 53.35 -0.19 -5.44
CA LYS A 281 52.38 -1.26 -5.15
C LYS A 281 51.02 -0.74 -4.67
N ILE A 282 50.98 0.47 -4.12
CA ILE A 282 49.75 1.13 -3.62
C ILE A 282 48.93 1.73 -4.77
N GLY A 283 49.58 2.12 -5.88
CA GLY A 283 48.93 2.76 -7.03
C GLY A 283 48.04 1.85 -7.90
N SER A 284 47.77 0.60 -7.48
CA SER A 284 46.90 -0.32 -8.23
C SER A 284 45.40 -0.17 -7.90
N VAL A 285 45.03 0.79 -7.05
CA VAL A 285 43.62 1.13 -6.81
C VAL A 285 43.04 1.72 -8.09
N VAL A 286 42.05 1.02 -8.65
CA VAL A 286 41.42 1.31 -9.93
C VAL A 286 40.68 2.65 -9.83
N ASP A 287 41.30 3.74 -10.31
CA ASP A 287 40.66 5.04 -10.43
C ASP A 287 39.82 5.09 -11.72
N VAL A 288 38.51 4.88 -11.58
CA VAL A 288 37.55 4.91 -12.70
C VAL A 288 36.99 6.32 -12.95
N GLY A 289 37.45 7.35 -12.22
CA GLY A 289 36.96 8.73 -12.38
C GLY A 289 35.49 8.95 -12.00
N ASN A 290 34.80 7.92 -11.50
CA ASN A 290 33.47 7.98 -10.90
C ASN A 290 33.47 7.18 -9.58
N PRO A 291 33.29 7.83 -8.41
CA PRO A 291 33.42 7.19 -7.09
C PRO A 291 32.36 6.11 -6.83
N GLU A 292 31.16 6.21 -7.41
CA GLU A 292 30.10 5.19 -7.25
C GLU A 292 30.44 3.90 -8.02
N VAL A 293 30.96 4.06 -9.24
CA VAL A 293 31.38 2.93 -10.10
C VAL A 293 32.67 2.30 -9.57
N GLY A 294 33.59 3.12 -9.08
CA GLY A 294 34.81 2.67 -8.40
C GLY A 294 34.49 1.83 -7.17
N ALA A 295 33.57 2.27 -6.30
CA ALA A 295 33.17 1.51 -5.12
C ALA A 295 32.54 0.14 -5.47
N ILE A 296 31.70 0.07 -6.50
CA ILE A 296 31.08 -1.18 -6.96
C ILE A 296 32.12 -2.13 -7.55
N LEU A 297 33.02 -1.62 -8.40
CA LEU A 297 34.09 -2.43 -9.00
C LEU A 297 35.09 -2.91 -7.95
N GLN A 298 35.44 -2.07 -6.99
CA GLN A 298 36.27 -2.43 -5.84
C GLN A 298 35.62 -3.54 -5.02
N HIS A 299 34.31 -3.44 -4.76
CA HIS A 299 33.56 -4.45 -4.01
C HIS A 299 33.54 -5.82 -4.71
N TYR A 300 33.31 -5.85 -6.02
CA TYR A 300 33.35 -7.08 -6.81
C TYR A 300 34.77 -7.62 -7.01
N ALA A 301 35.77 -6.74 -7.13
CA ALA A 301 37.18 -7.14 -7.18
C ALA A 301 37.64 -7.78 -5.87
N GLN A 302 37.20 -7.25 -4.72
CA GLN A 302 37.45 -7.86 -3.42
C GLN A 302 36.79 -9.24 -3.29
N GLN A 303 35.51 -9.37 -3.65
CA GLN A 303 34.82 -10.68 -3.60
C GLN A 303 35.47 -11.73 -4.53
N ALA A 304 35.90 -11.33 -5.72
CA ALA A 304 36.55 -12.25 -6.66
C ALA A 304 37.91 -12.75 -6.12
N ASN A 305 38.66 -11.86 -5.45
CA ASN A 305 39.94 -12.21 -4.83
C ASN A 305 39.76 -13.13 -3.62
N ASP A 306 38.75 -12.89 -2.79
CA ASP A 306 38.40 -13.75 -1.64
C ASP A 306 37.97 -15.16 -2.09
N LEU A 307 37.37 -15.27 -3.28
CA LEU A 307 36.93 -16.55 -3.88
C LEU A 307 37.99 -17.19 -4.79
N THR A 308 39.19 -16.61 -4.92
CA THR A 308 40.26 -17.06 -5.86
C THR A 308 39.78 -17.25 -7.31
N VAL A 309 38.84 -16.42 -7.75
CA VAL A 309 38.35 -16.41 -9.14
C VAL A 309 39.17 -15.38 -9.93
N PRO A 310 39.81 -15.76 -11.05
CA PRO A 310 40.56 -14.81 -11.86
C PRO A 310 39.60 -13.79 -12.47
N LEU A 311 39.76 -12.53 -12.09
CA LEU A 311 38.96 -11.40 -12.58
C LEU A 311 39.82 -10.57 -13.54
N ASP A 312 39.46 -10.58 -14.83
CA ASP A 312 40.04 -9.68 -15.83
C ASP A 312 39.11 -8.47 -16.00
N LEU A 313 39.61 -7.31 -15.63
CA LEU A 313 38.80 -6.09 -15.51
C LEU A 313 39.34 -5.03 -16.47
N SER A 314 38.88 -5.09 -17.72
CA SER A 314 39.26 -4.12 -18.76
C SER A 314 38.37 -2.87 -18.69
N VAL A 315 38.83 -1.85 -17.96
CA VAL A 315 38.14 -0.54 -17.90
C VAL A 315 38.79 0.43 -18.87
N TRP A 316 38.03 0.82 -19.91
CA TRP A 316 38.46 1.87 -20.84
C TRP A 316 38.17 3.23 -20.22
N VAL A 317 39.20 3.84 -19.63
CA VAL A 317 39.14 5.24 -19.19
C VAL A 317 39.49 6.14 -20.38
N GLN A 318 38.60 7.04 -20.78
CA GLN A 318 39.00 8.15 -21.65
C GLN A 318 39.93 9.05 -20.84
N LEU A 319 41.20 9.10 -21.23
CA LEU A 319 42.17 10.10 -20.79
C LEU A 319 41.66 11.49 -21.21
N VAL A 320 40.80 12.09 -20.38
CA VAL A 320 40.45 13.51 -20.52
C VAL A 320 41.68 14.28 -20.05
N LYS A 321 42.48 14.71 -21.02
CA LYS A 321 43.56 15.69 -20.84
C LYS A 321 43.07 16.84 -19.97
N MET A 322 43.74 17.06 -18.85
CA MET A 322 43.73 18.33 -18.13
C MET A 322 44.23 19.43 -19.07
N PHE A 323 43.37 20.12 -19.81
CA PHE A 323 43.59 21.49 -20.29
C PHE A 323 42.27 22.12 -20.74
N TYR A 324 41.84 23.13 -19.97
CA TYR A 324 41.11 24.33 -20.39
C TYR A 324 39.67 24.25 -20.94
N ASP A 325 38.89 25.17 -20.33
CA ASP A 325 37.69 25.88 -20.80
C ASP A 325 36.28 25.30 -20.57
N LYS A 326 35.44 26.16 -20.01
CA LYS A 326 34.29 25.81 -19.16
C LYS A 326 32.93 25.94 -19.86
N GLU A 327 32.86 25.87 -21.20
CA GLU A 327 31.67 26.41 -21.90
C GLU A 327 31.04 25.57 -23.03
N LYS A 328 31.45 24.32 -23.29
CA LYS A 328 30.79 23.49 -24.33
C LYS A 328 30.78 22.00 -24.01
N MET A 329 29.75 21.51 -23.33
CA MET A 329 29.30 20.10 -23.42
C MET A 329 27.85 19.97 -22.90
N ASP A 330 26.97 20.84 -23.37
CA ASP A 330 25.54 20.56 -23.38
C ASP A 330 25.21 20.06 -24.80
N LYS A 331 24.75 18.80 -24.92
CA LYS A 331 24.56 17.97 -26.14
C LYS A 331 25.66 16.93 -26.42
N ASN A 332 25.57 15.79 -25.75
CA ASN A 332 25.56 14.45 -26.39
C ASN A 332 25.54 13.36 -25.32
N ILE A 333 24.33 12.99 -24.86
CA ILE A 333 24.10 11.74 -24.13
C ILE A 333 23.58 10.74 -25.17
N GLU A 334 24.50 10.06 -25.85
CA GLU A 334 24.16 8.88 -26.65
C GLU A 334 24.35 7.61 -25.82
N LYS A 335 23.31 6.77 -25.85
CA LYS A 335 23.15 5.53 -25.09
C LYS A 335 24.26 4.53 -25.43
N THR A 336 24.99 4.06 -24.42
CA THR A 336 25.86 2.88 -24.57
C THR A 336 25.22 1.68 -23.88
N THR A 337 24.77 0.72 -24.69
CA THR A 337 24.23 -0.58 -24.28
C THR A 337 25.38 -1.50 -23.89
N ILE A 338 25.36 -2.03 -22.67
CA ILE A 338 26.31 -3.05 -22.21
C ILE A 338 25.75 -4.42 -22.57
N LYS A 339 26.43 -5.16 -23.45
CA LYS A 339 26.24 -6.61 -23.63
C LYS A 339 27.23 -7.32 -22.73
N ILE A 340 26.72 -8.19 -21.86
CA ILE A 340 27.50 -9.12 -21.06
C ILE A 340 27.51 -10.44 -21.84
N GLN A 341 28.69 -11.02 -22.06
CA GLN A 341 28.84 -12.37 -22.60
C GLN A 341 29.52 -13.26 -21.56
#